data_AF-A0A024FEH4-F1
#
_entry.id   AF-A0A024FEH4-F1
#
_cell.length_a   1.000
_cell.length_b   1.000
_cell.length_c   1.000
_cell.angle_alpha   90.00
_cell.angle_beta   90.00
_cell.angle_gamma   90.00
#
_symmetry.space_group_name_H-M   'P 1'
#
loop_
_entity.id
_entity.type
_entity.pdbx_description
1 polymer ?
#
loop_
_entity_poly.entity_id
_entity_poly.type
_entity_poly.pdbx_seq_one_letter_code
_entity_poly.pdbx_strand_id
1 'polypeptide(L)' 'MNISFDLNSTLIPNGPEFKTEKKGILAILINIEGIKLGAPKLIRQLQKEGHIINIYTTSFRSKF' A
#
# COMPACT_ATOMS: atom_id res chain seq x y z
N MET A 1 -9.06 -0.88 -17.03
CA MET A 1 -10.14 -1.19 -16.06
C MET A 1 -9.99 -0.28 -14.84
N ASN A 2 -11.06 -0.08 -14.06
CA ASN A 2 -10.95 0.52 -12.72
C ASN A 2 -10.67 -0.60 -11.71
N ILE A 3 -9.55 -0.53 -11.00
CA ILE A 3 -9.15 -1.52 -9.99
C ILE A 3 -9.01 -0.78 -8.66
N SER A 4 -9.79 -1.19 -7.67
CA SER A 4 -9.75 -0.62 -6.33
C SER A 4 -9.09 -1.58 -5.37
N PHE A 5 -8.07 -1.13 -4.65
CA PHE A 5 -7.45 -1.88 -3.57
C PHE A 5 -7.97 -1.41 -2.21
N ASP A 6 -8.27 -2.34 -1.32
CA ASP A 6 -8.34 -2.02 0.11
C ASP A 6 -6.94 -1.76 0.67
N LEU A 7 -6.88 -1.12 1.83
CA LEU A 7 -5.64 -0.85 2.56
C LEU A 7 -5.26 -2.00 3.48
N ASN A 8 -6.00 -2.19 4.57
CA ASN A 8 -5.63 -3.11 5.65
C ASN A 8 -5.78 -4.56 5.19
N SER A 9 -4.90 -5.45 5.67
CA SER A 9 -4.77 -6.83 5.19
C SER A 9 -4.54 -7.01 3.67
N THR A 10 -4.53 -5.94 2.87
CA THR A 10 -4.38 -5.96 1.41
C THR A 10 -3.06 -5.33 1.00
N LEU A 11 -2.93 -4.00 1.11
CA LEU A 11 -1.70 -3.26 0.82
C LEU A 11 -0.82 -3.07 2.07
N ILE A 12 -1.43 -2.89 3.24
CA ILE A 12 -0.77 -2.80 4.53
C ILE A 12 -0.98 -4.14 5.24
N PRO A 13 0.08 -4.82 5.72
CA PRO A 13 -0.07 -6.09 6.40
C PRO A 13 -0.60 -5.91 7.82
N ASN A 14 -1.41 -6.85 8.30
CA ASN A 14 -1.93 -6.89 9.67
C ASN A 14 -1.11 -7.81 10.59
N GLY A 15 0.04 -8.31 10.13
CA GLY A 15 0.89 -9.23 10.88
C GLY A 15 2.24 -9.48 10.18
N PRO A 16 3.16 -10.20 10.85
CA PRO A 16 4.52 -10.44 10.36
C PRO A 16 4.60 -11.46 9.22
N GLU A 17 3.51 -12.15 8.90
CA GLU A 17 3.47 -13.17 7.83
C GLU A 17 3.71 -12.58 6.44
N PHE A 18 3.46 -11.28 6.26
CA PHE A 18 3.72 -10.56 5.01
C PHE A 18 4.88 -9.58 5.17
N LYS A 19 5.94 -9.79 4.40
CA LYS A 19 7.07 -8.86 4.32
C LYS A 19 6.63 -7.52 3.74
N THR A 20 7.25 -6.44 4.20
CA THR A 20 7.04 -5.09 3.66
C THR A 20 8.22 -4.63 2.82
N GLU A 21 7.98 -3.62 2.00
CA GLU A 21 9.06 -2.82 1.41
C GLU A 21 9.97 -2.23 2.50
N LYS A 22 11.24 -2.02 2.16
CA LYS A 22 12.17 -1.33 3.06
C LYS A 22 11.70 0.11 3.27
N LYS A 23 11.63 0.52 4.53
CA LYS A 23 11.33 1.91 4.90
C LYS A 23 12.62 2.72 4.97
N GLY A 24 12.56 3.97 4.50
CA GLY A 24 13.62 4.95 4.75
C GLY A 24 13.63 5.40 6.21
N ILE A 25 14.74 5.96 6.67
CA ILE A 25 14.92 6.44 8.04
C ILE A 25 13.81 7.44 8.44
N LEU A 26 13.48 8.36 7.53
CA LEU A 26 12.42 9.34 7.77
C LEU A 26 11.05 8.68 7.97
N ALA A 27 10.71 7.68 7.14
CA ALA A 27 9.44 6.96 7.23
C ALA A 27 9.30 6.18 8.55
N ILE A 28 10.42 5.71 9.11
CA ILE A 28 10.45 5.09 10.44
C ILE A 28 10.22 6.16 11.52
N LEU A 29 10.88 7.31 11.42
CA LEU A 29 10.78 8.39 12.41
C LEU A 29 9.34 8.92 12.58
N ILE A 30 8.58 9.03 11.50
CA ILE A 30 7.17 9.46 11.52
C ILE A 30 6.17 8.29 11.49
N ASN A 31 6.63 7.07 11.80
CA ASN A 31 5.80 5.87 11.93
C ASN A 31 4.86 5.60 10.73
N ILE A 32 5.32 5.84 9.50
CA ILE A 32 4.56 5.50 8.29
C ILE A 32 4.38 3.98 8.22
N GLU A 33 3.16 3.53 7.91
CA GLU A 33 2.81 2.11 7.76
C GLU A 33 3.64 1.42 6.67
N GLY A 34 3.92 0.13 6.85
CA GLY A 34 4.61 -0.66 5.83
C GLY A 34 3.67 -1.07 4.71
N ILE A 35 4.14 -1.04 3.47
CA ILE A 35 3.40 -1.58 2.32
C ILE A 35 3.94 -2.98 2.02
N LYS A 36 3.07 -3.94 1.73
CA LYS A 36 3.45 -5.32 1.35
C LYS A 36 4.44 -5.31 0.19
N LEU A 37 5.47 -6.16 0.32
CA LEU A 37 6.52 -6.31 -0.68
C LEU A 37 5.93 -6.65 -2.05
N GLY A 38 6.35 -5.93 -3.09
CA GLY A 38 5.88 -6.10 -4.46
C GLY A 38 4.60 -5.35 -4.82
N ALA A 39 3.83 -4.84 -3.84
CA ALA A 39 2.62 -4.07 -4.13
C ALA A 39 2.91 -2.80 -4.97
N PRO A 40 3.98 -2.00 -4.71
CA PRO A 40 4.31 -0.87 -5.56
C PRO A 40 4.66 -1.28 -7.00
N LYS A 41 5.35 -2.42 -7.17
CA LYS A 41 5.69 -2.95 -8.50
C LYS A 41 4.42 -3.34 -9.26
N LEU A 42 3.50 -4.06 -8.61
CA LEU A 42 2.22 -4.46 -9.18
C LEU A 42 1.38 -3.25 -9.58
N ILE A 43 1.20 -2.28 -8.69
CA ILE A 43 0.41 -1.07 -8.96
C ILE A 43 0.97 -0.33 -10.18
N ARG A 44 2.30 -0.13 -10.24
CA ARG A 44 2.96 0.50 -11.40
C ARG A 44 2.77 -0.27 -12.69
N GLN A 45 2.80 -1.61 -12.62
CA GLN A 45 2.57 -2.45 -13.79
C GLN A 45 1.13 -2.31 -14.31
N LEU A 46 0.13 -2.41 -13.42
CA LEU A 46 -1.27 -2.25 -13.79
C LEU A 46 -1.56 -0.85 -14.37
N GLN A 47 -0.92 0.19 -13.83
CA GLN A 47 -0.98 1.54 -14.40
C GLN A 47 -0.39 1.60 -15.81
N LYS A 48 0.75 0.96 -16.05
CA LYS A 48 1.36 0.86 -17.39
C LYS A 48 0.48 0.11 -18.39
N GLU A 49 -0.30 -0.86 -17.92
CA GLU A 49 -1.29 -1.60 -18.71
C GLU A 49 -2.58 -0.80 -18.98
N GLY A 50 -2.64 0.47 -18.58
CA GLY A 50 -3.77 1.36 -18.83
C GLY A 50 -4.93 1.18 -17.84
N HIS A 51 -4.66 0.63 -16.66
CA HIS A 51 -5.66 0.53 -15.59
C HIS A 51 -5.65 1.76 -14.69
N ILE A 52 -6.83 2.18 -14.26
CA ILE A 52 -7.03 3.23 -13.26
C ILE A 52 -7.02 2.55 -11.90
N ILE A 53 -6.05 2.93 -11.05
CA ILE A 53 -5.89 2.36 -9.71
C ILE A 53 -6.48 3.31 -8.68
N ASN A 54 -7.39 2.80 -7.87
CA ASN A 54 -8.04 3.52 -6.78
C ASN A 54 -7.74 2.84 -5.44
N ILE A 55 -7.86 3.59 -4.35
CA ILE A 55 -7.90 3.06 -2.99
C ILE A 55 -9.34 3.16 -2.49
N TYR A 56 -9.90 2.04 -2.04
CA TYR A 56 -11.23 1.98 -1.46
C TYR A 56 -11.16 1.25 -0.12
N THR A 57 -11.26 2.00 0.97
CA THR A 57 -11.10 1.46 2.33
C THR A 57 -12.17 2.05 3.25
N THR A 58 -12.54 1.27 4.27
CA THR A 58 -13.40 1.74 5.36
C THR A 58 -12.59 2.33 6.52
N SER A 59 -11.26 2.23 6.47
CA SER A 59 -10.42 2.75 7.54
C SER A 59 -10.31 4.27 7.50
N PHE A 60 -10.55 4.89 8.66
CA PHE A 60 -10.28 6.31 8.86
C PHE A 60 -8.78 6.50 9.06
N ARG A 61 -8.15 7.37 8.27
CA ARG A 61 -6.75 7.76 8.43
C ARG A 61 -6.70 9.22 8.84
N SER A 62 -5.91 9.51 9.88
CA SER A 62 -5.55 10.87 10.26
C SER A 62 -4.93 11.60 9.06
N LYS A 63 -5.25 12.88 8.87
CA LYS A 63 -4.57 13.74 7.89
C LYS A 63 -3.11 14.05 8.28
N PHE A 64 -2.71 13.69 9.50
CA PHE A 64 -1.49 14.10 10.17
C PHE A 64 -0.75 12.90 10.74
#